data_AF-A0A2G9TTS0-F1
#
_entry.id   AF-A0A2G9TTS0-F1
#
_cell.length_a   1.000
_cell.length_b   1.000
_cell.length_c   1.000
_cell.angle_alpha   90.00
_cell.angle_beta   90.00
_cell.angle_gamma   90.00
#
_symmetry.space_group_name_H-M   'P 1'
#
loop_
_entity.id
_entity.type
_entity.pdbx_description
1 polymer ?
#
loop_
_entity_poly.entity_id
_entity_poly.type
_entity_poly.pdbx_seq_one_letter_code
_entity_poly.pdbx_strand_id
1 'polypeptide(L)'
;MVCLIVRENDEKSQRRRHAIARYINLSSALVWRDISKKIRLRFPTVRSLVEAGLLTEKEFDVLESLEEDCDTVRWMAPLHWIQHLVTKEEKENNPPTAFINNFMTELKIFRQSLRKLFCYDWVCVPLVYTQ
;
A
#
# COMPACT_ATOMS: atom_id res chain seq x y z
N MET A 1 -5.94 -2.98 -14.94
CA MET A 1 -6.70 -1.77 -14.55
C MET A 1 -5.85 -0.52 -14.48
N VAL A 2 -4.65 -0.55 -13.86
CA VAL A 2 -3.76 0.62 -13.79
C VAL A 2 -3.46 1.23 -15.17
N CYS A 3 -3.19 0.40 -16.19
CA CYS A 3 -2.96 0.88 -17.56
C CYS A 3 -4.20 1.50 -18.25
N LEU A 4 -5.41 1.27 -17.73
CA LEU A 4 -6.64 1.87 -18.29
C LEU A 4 -6.83 3.31 -17.81
N ILE A 5 -6.32 3.63 -16.61
CA ILE A 5 -6.35 4.98 -16.04
C ILE A 5 -5.15 5.77 -16.56
N VAL A 6 -3.97 5.14 -16.57
CA VAL A 6 -2.73 5.75 -17.04
C VAL A 6 -2.39 5.19 -18.42
N ARG A 7 -3.00 5.77 -19.45
CA ARG A 7 -2.98 5.23 -20.83
C ARG A 7 -1.76 5.63 -21.63
N GLU A 8 -1.23 6.82 -21.38
CA GLU A 8 -0.13 7.40 -22.16
C GLU A 8 1.15 6.56 -22.01
N ASN A 9 1.94 6.50 -23.08
CA ASN A 9 3.20 5.78 -23.08
C ASN A 9 4.42 6.64 -22.72
N ASP A 10 4.19 7.81 -22.13
CA ASP A 10 5.26 8.72 -21.72
C ASP A 10 6.00 8.17 -20.50
N GLU A 11 7.26 8.57 -20.33
CA GLU A 11 8.06 8.19 -19.17
C GLU A 11 7.36 8.52 -17.84
N LYS A 12 6.68 9.67 -17.77
CA LYS A 12 5.93 10.09 -16.57
C LYS A 12 4.82 9.09 -16.25
N SER A 13 4.04 8.72 -17.25
CA SER A 13 2.95 7.74 -17.15
C SER A 13 3.46 6.35 -16.81
N GLN A 14 4.60 5.93 -17.39
CA GLN A 14 5.26 4.68 -17.02
C GLN A 14 5.71 4.67 -15.55
N ARG A 15 6.38 5.75 -15.09
CA ARG A 15 6.81 5.89 -13.69
C ARG A 15 5.63 5.83 -12.73
N ARG A 16 4.49 6.43 -13.08
CA ARG A 16 3.25 6.35 -12.28
C ARG A 16 2.68 4.95 -12.19
N ARG A 17 2.61 4.22 -13.30
CA ARG A 17 2.18 2.81 -13.30
C ARG A 17 3.06 1.95 -12.41
N HIS A 18 4.39 2.11 -12.52
CA HIS A 18 5.36 1.40 -11.68
C HIS A 18 5.22 1.79 -10.20
N ALA A 19 5.05 3.08 -9.89
CA ALA A 19 4.84 3.54 -8.52
C ALA A 19 3.57 2.96 -7.90
N ILE A 20 2.45 2.95 -8.62
CA ILE A 20 1.19 2.36 -8.15
C ILE A 20 1.37 0.87 -7.84
N ALA A 21 1.98 0.11 -8.76
CA ALA A 21 2.23 -1.32 -8.55
C ALA A 21 3.16 -1.56 -7.34
N ARG A 22 4.21 -0.76 -7.20
CA ARG A 22 5.14 -0.81 -6.08
C ARG A 22 4.46 -0.50 -4.76
N TYR A 23 3.57 0.50 -4.70
CA TYR A 23 2.83 0.86 -3.47
C TYR A 23 1.81 -0.19 -3.04
N ILE A 24 1.19 -0.91 -3.97
CA ILE A 24 0.31 -2.07 -3.65
C ILE A 24 1.14 -3.17 -2.98
N ASN A 25 2.30 -3.49 -3.56
CA ASN A 25 3.21 -4.48 -3.02
C ASN A 25 3.79 -4.06 -1.66
N LEU A 26 4.15 -2.78 -1.52
CA LEU A 26 4.66 -2.21 -0.28
C LEU A 26 3.61 -2.28 0.85
N SER A 27 2.36 -1.91 0.57
CA SER A 27 1.26 -2.03 1.56
C SER A 27 1.11 -3.47 2.03
N SER A 28 1.16 -4.43 1.09
CA SER A 28 1.09 -5.85 1.43
C SER A 28 2.29 -6.27 2.29
N ALA A 29 3.50 -5.89 1.90
CA ALA A 29 4.72 -6.26 2.62
C ALA A 29 4.72 -5.73 4.06
N LEU A 30 4.24 -4.50 4.27
CA LEU A 30 4.09 -3.92 5.61
C LEU A 30 3.11 -4.73 6.47
N VAL A 31 1.89 -5.00 5.99
CA VAL A 31 0.92 -5.82 6.72
C VAL A 31 1.47 -7.22 7.02
N TRP A 32 2.06 -7.87 6.02
CA TRP A 32 2.58 -9.22 6.18
C TRP A 32 3.77 -9.28 7.14
N ARG A 33 4.61 -8.26 7.21
CA ARG A 33 5.70 -8.16 8.20
C ARG A 33 5.15 -8.05 9.62
N ASP A 34 4.05 -7.33 9.79
CA ASP A 34 3.41 -7.12 11.10
C ASP A 34 2.65 -8.37 11.58
N ILE A 35 2.28 -9.30 10.70
CA ILE A 35 1.49 -10.49 11.07
C ILE A 35 2.31 -11.78 10.99
N SER A 36 3.15 -11.93 9.96
CA SER A 36 3.91 -13.16 9.72
C SER A 36 5.32 -13.06 10.29
N LYS A 37 5.62 -13.89 11.30
CA LYS A 37 6.98 -14.05 11.84
C LYS A 37 8.01 -14.35 10.76
N LYS A 38 7.67 -15.18 9.76
CA LYS A 38 8.58 -15.53 8.65
C LYS A 38 8.96 -14.31 7.81
N ILE A 39 7.99 -13.43 7.54
CA ILE A 39 8.23 -12.21 6.77
C ILE A 39 8.96 -11.17 7.62
N ARG A 40 8.65 -11.07 8.91
CA ARG A 40 9.41 -10.24 9.86
C ARG A 40 10.88 -10.65 9.96
N LEU A 41 11.19 -11.95 9.93
CA LEU A 41 12.57 -12.42 9.90
C LEU A 41 13.30 -12.08 8.59
N ARG A 42 12.58 -12.08 7.46
CA ARG A 42 13.14 -11.68 6.16
C ARG A 42 13.33 -10.17 6.04
N PHE A 43 12.43 -9.40 6.63
CA PHE A 43 12.45 -7.94 6.61
C PHE A 43 12.34 -7.41 8.05
N PRO A 44 13.44 -7.44 8.85
CA PRO A 44 13.39 -7.10 10.27
C PRO A 44 13.04 -5.64 10.54
N THR A 45 13.54 -4.74 9.69
CA THR A 45 13.35 -3.29 9.79
C THR A 45 12.63 -2.77 8.55
N VAL A 46 11.98 -1.60 8.66
CA VAL A 46 11.36 -0.96 7.48
C VAL A 46 12.43 -0.62 6.44
N ARG A 47 13.66 -0.28 6.87
CA ARG A 47 14.80 -0.03 6.00
C ARG A 47 15.16 -1.21 5.09
N SER A 48 14.95 -2.44 5.54
CA SER A 48 15.13 -3.63 4.67
C SER A 48 14.19 -3.66 3.46
N LEU A 49 13.06 -2.93 3.50
CA LEU A 49 12.17 -2.75 2.35
C LEU A 49 12.72 -1.75 1.33
N VAL A 50 13.57 -0.82 1.76
CA VAL A 50 14.32 0.08 0.87
C VAL A 50 15.39 -0.72 0.11
N GLU A 51 16.14 -1.56 0.83
CA GLU A 51 17.14 -2.47 0.24
C GLU A 51 16.50 -3.45 -0.76
N ALA A 52 15.27 -3.88 -0.50
CA ALA A 52 14.50 -4.73 -1.40
C ALA A 52 13.91 -3.99 -2.63
N GLY A 53 14.08 -2.67 -2.71
CA GLY A 53 13.55 -1.83 -3.80
C GLY A 53 12.04 -1.61 -3.76
N LEU A 54 11.37 -1.93 -2.65
CA LEU A 54 9.93 -1.69 -2.46
C LEU A 54 9.65 -0.25 -2.02
N LEU A 55 10.61 0.37 -1.34
CA LEU A 55 10.53 1.73 -0.80
C LEU A 55 11.73 2.54 -1.32
N THR A 56 11.56 3.83 -1.57
CA THR A 56 12.70 4.73 -1.84
C THR A 56 13.15 5.42 -0.55
N GLU A 57 14.38 5.90 -0.47
CA GLU A 57 14.90 6.64 0.70
C GLU A 57 13.98 7.82 1.09
N LYS A 58 13.51 8.60 0.10
CA LYS A 58 12.61 9.73 0.37
C LYS A 58 11.26 9.30 0.95
N GLU A 59 10.72 8.17 0.47
CA GLU A 59 9.46 7.64 0.98
C GLU A 59 9.64 6.99 2.36
N PHE A 60 10.84 6.47 2.64
CA PHE A 60 11.20 5.99 3.96
C PHE A 60 11.19 7.12 4.99
N ASP A 61 11.84 8.25 4.69
CA ASP A 61 11.84 9.41 5.59
C ASP A 61 10.42 9.90 5.90
N VAL A 62 9.56 9.99 4.89
CA VAL A 62 8.14 10.37 5.06
C VAL A 62 7.41 9.36 5.94
N LEU A 63 7.72 8.08 5.79
CA LEU A 63 7.04 7.00 6.49
C LEU A 63 7.53 6.84 7.93
N GLU A 64 8.80 7.12 8.23
CA GLU A 64 9.30 7.28 9.61
C GLU A 64 8.71 8.52 10.28
N SER A 65 8.59 9.65 9.58
CA SER A 65 7.95 10.84 10.16
C SER A 65 6.48 10.61 10.53
N LEU A 66 5.80 9.68 9.84
CA LEU A 66 4.42 9.29 10.13
C LEU A 66 4.29 8.31 11.31
N GLU A 67 5.36 7.56 11.61
CA GLU A 67 5.40 6.57 12.69
C GLU A 67 5.30 7.22 14.06
N GLU A 68 5.85 8.42 14.21
CA GLU A 68 5.77 9.21 15.45
C GLU A 68 4.32 9.49 15.88
N ASP A 69 3.40 9.61 14.91
CA ASP A 69 1.99 9.93 15.17
C ASP A 69 1.09 8.70 15.33
N CYS A 70 1.35 7.60 14.59
CA CYS A 70 0.49 6.41 14.62
C CYS A 70 1.19 5.13 14.16
N ASP A 71 1.71 4.39 15.13
CA ASP A 71 2.55 3.21 14.87
C ASP A 71 1.81 2.04 14.17
N THR A 72 0.51 1.89 14.42
CA THR A 72 -0.28 0.73 13.99
C THR A 72 -0.84 0.80 12.56
N VAL A 73 -0.65 1.92 11.85
CA VAL A 73 -1.39 2.22 10.61
C VAL A 73 -0.48 2.49 9.39
N ARG A 74 0.81 2.24 9.53
CA ARG A 74 1.84 2.47 8.49
C ARG A 74 1.51 1.86 7.12
N TRP A 75 0.88 0.70 7.11
CA TRP A 75 0.47 0.02 5.88
C TRP A 75 -0.59 0.78 5.06
N MET A 76 -1.29 1.75 5.66
CA MET A 76 -2.24 2.60 4.93
C MET A 76 -1.56 3.71 4.14
N ALA A 77 -0.34 4.12 4.51
CA ALA A 77 0.35 5.24 3.86
C ALA A 77 0.54 5.03 2.34
N PRO A 78 1.00 3.87 1.85
CA PRO A 78 1.16 3.68 0.40
C PRO A 78 -0.19 3.63 -0.34
N LEU A 79 -1.28 3.21 0.33
CA LEU A 79 -2.63 3.28 -0.26
C LEU A 79 -3.07 4.73 -0.48
N HIS A 80 -2.77 5.63 0.47
CA HIS A 80 -3.04 7.06 0.30
C HIS A 80 -2.15 7.68 -0.80
N TRP A 81 -0.90 7.25 -0.94
CA TRP A 81 -0.05 7.69 -2.04
C TRP A 81 -0.59 7.27 -3.41
N ILE A 82 -1.17 6.07 -3.53
CA ILE A 82 -1.87 5.64 -4.75
C ILE A 82 -3.05 6.58 -5.05
N GLN A 83 -3.87 6.90 -4.04
CA GLN A 83 -5.00 7.82 -4.21
C GLN A 83 -4.54 9.19 -4.69
N HIS A 84 -3.45 9.72 -4.10
CA HIS A 84 -2.86 10.98 -4.53
C HIS A 84 -2.37 10.95 -5.97
N LEU A 85 -1.72 9.86 -6.39
CA LEU A 85 -1.33 9.67 -7.79
C LEU A 85 -2.54 9.63 -8.72
N VAL A 86 -3.62 8.92 -8.37
CA VAL A 86 -4.85 8.86 -9.18
C VAL A 86 -5.51 10.23 -9.30
N THR A 87 -5.61 11.00 -8.21
CA THR A 87 -6.16 12.37 -8.26
C THR A 87 -5.31 13.29 -9.14
N LYS A 88 -3.99 13.09 -9.15
CA LYS A 88 -3.10 13.83 -10.05
C LYS A 88 -3.34 13.45 -11.51
N GLU A 89 -3.52 12.16 -11.80
CA GLU A 89 -3.88 11.69 -13.15
C GLU A 89 -5.22 12.21 -13.62
N GLU A 90 -6.20 12.26 -12.73
CA GLU A 90 -7.52 12.80 -13.03
C GLU A 90 -7.45 14.27 -13.44
N LYS A 91 -6.64 15.07 -12.74
CA LYS A 91 -6.44 16.49 -13.05
C LYS A 91 -5.66 16.74 -14.34
N GLU A 92 -4.65 15.92 -14.62
CA GLU A 92 -3.77 16.12 -15.78
C GLU A 92 -4.37 15.57 -17.08
N ASN A 93 -4.93 14.35 -17.02
CA ASN A 93 -5.27 13.56 -18.20
C ASN A 93 -6.77 13.27 -18.33
N ASN A 94 -7.56 13.63 -17.32
CA ASN A 94 -9.02 13.47 -17.25
C ASN A 94 -9.52 12.14 -17.86
N PRO A 95 -9.03 10.98 -17.37
CA PRO A 95 -9.43 9.70 -17.90
C PRO A 95 -10.91 9.45 -17.59
N PRO A 96 -11.60 8.58 -18.35
CA PRO A 96 -13.02 8.31 -18.14
C PRO A 96 -13.33 7.93 -16.69
N THR A 97 -14.31 8.62 -16.09
CA THR A 97 -14.71 8.46 -14.68
C THR A 97 -15.02 7.01 -14.32
N ALA A 98 -15.59 6.24 -15.25
CA ALA A 98 -15.86 4.82 -15.07
C ALA A 98 -14.58 4.01 -14.74
N PHE A 99 -13.45 4.31 -15.38
CA PHE A 99 -12.19 3.60 -15.10
C PHE A 99 -11.60 3.98 -13.74
N ILE A 100 -11.66 5.26 -13.36
CA ILE A 100 -11.25 5.73 -12.03
C ILE A 100 -12.11 5.04 -10.97
N ASN A 101 -13.44 5.07 -11.11
CA ASN A 101 -14.37 4.47 -10.15
C ASN A 101 -14.14 2.96 -9.98
N ASN A 102 -13.92 2.24 -11.08
CA ASN A 102 -13.63 0.82 -11.02
C ASN A 102 -12.32 0.55 -10.26
N PHE A 103 -11.25 1.29 -10.55
CA PHE A 103 -9.98 1.12 -9.83
C PHE A 103 -10.07 1.48 -8.36
N MET A 104 -10.78 2.56 -8.02
CA MET A 104 -10.99 2.96 -6.64
C MET A 104 -11.81 1.92 -5.88
N THR A 105 -12.76 1.26 -6.55
CA THR A 105 -13.51 0.13 -5.99
C THR A 105 -12.60 -1.06 -5.71
N GLU A 106 -11.75 -1.46 -6.66
CA GLU A 106 -10.78 -2.54 -6.44
C GLU A 106 -9.76 -2.20 -5.35
N LEU A 107 -9.27 -0.97 -5.30
CA LEU A 107 -8.36 -0.50 -4.25
C LEU A 107 -9.03 -0.55 -2.87
N LYS A 108 -10.33 -0.23 -2.79
CA LYS A 108 -11.13 -0.35 -1.56
C LYS A 108 -11.28 -1.81 -1.14
N ILE A 109 -11.57 -2.73 -2.08
CA ILE A 109 -11.66 -4.16 -1.80
C ILE A 109 -10.31 -4.68 -1.27
N PHE A 110 -9.21 -4.34 -1.94
CA PHE A 110 -7.86 -4.70 -1.51
C PHE A 110 -7.55 -4.20 -0.09
N ARG A 111 -7.87 -2.93 0.21
CA ARG A 111 -7.73 -2.35 1.56
C ARG A 111 -8.56 -3.11 2.59
N GLN A 112 -9.79 -3.51 2.25
CA GLN A 112 -10.65 -4.29 3.15
C GLN A 112 -10.04 -5.67 3.45
N SER A 113 -9.46 -6.33 2.44
CA SER A 113 -8.75 -7.60 2.63
C SER A 113 -7.55 -7.45 3.59
N LEU A 114 -6.73 -6.42 3.41
CA LEU A 114 -5.61 -6.12 4.32
C LEU A 114 -6.09 -5.83 5.75
N ARG A 115 -7.16 -5.03 5.89
CA ARG A 115 -7.74 -4.75 7.21
C ARG A 115 -8.29 -5.99 7.88
N LYS A 116 -8.95 -6.88 7.13
CA LYS A 116 -9.45 -8.16 7.67
C LYS A 116 -8.31 -9.01 8.21
N LEU A 117 -7.20 -9.09 7.48
CA LEU A 117 -6.00 -9.81 7.91
C LEU A 117 -5.44 -9.23 9.21
N PHE A 118 -5.31 -7.90 9.29
CA PHE A 118 -4.88 -7.20 10.49
C PHE A 118 -5.81 -7.45 11.69
N CYS A 119 -7.12 -7.43 11.49
CA CYS A 119 -8.09 -7.71 12.56
C CYS A 119 -8.00 -9.14 13.09
N TYR A 120 -7.66 -10.13 12.26
CA TYR A 120 -7.47 -11.51 12.72
C TYR A 120 -6.22 -11.68 13.59
N ASP A 121 -5.17 -10.91 13.32
CA ASP A 121 -3.97 -10.91 14.17
C ASP A 121 -4.22 -10.17 15.49
N TRP A 122 -4.97 -9.07 15.44
CA TRP A 122 -5.31 -8.27 16.62
C TRP A 122 -6.29 -8.99 17.56
N VAL A 123 -7.30 -9.69 17.02
CA VAL A 123 -8.36 -10.35 17.79
C VAL A 123 -8.17 -11.86 17.77
N CYS A 124 -7.44 -12.36 18.76
CA CYS A 124 -7.27 -13.80 18.99
C CYS A 124 -8.58 -14.45 19.48
N VAL A 125 -8.72 -15.76 19.27
CA VAL A 125 -9.79 -16.57 19.88
C VAL A 125 -9.74 -16.38 21.41
N PRO A 126 -10.87 -16.11 22.08
CA PRO A 126 -10.85 -15.86 23.52
C PRO A 126 -10.23 -17.04 24.26
N LEU A 127 -9.30 -16.75 25.18
CA LEU A 127 -8.49 -17.75 25.86
C LEU A 127 -9.36 -18.82 26.58
N VAL A 128 -10.54 -18.41 27.05
CA VAL A 128 -11.54 -19.26 27.71
C VAL A 128 -12.02 -20.43 26.83
N TYR A 129 -12.00 -20.29 25.50
CA TYR A 129 -12.36 -21.37 24.59
C TYR A 129 -11.18 -22.29 24.23
N THR A 130 -9.95 -21.91 24.60
CA THR A 130 -8.72 -22.64 24.29
C THR A 130 -8.09 -23.37 25.49
N GLN A 131 -8.64 -23.16 26.69
CA GLN A 131 -8.26 -23.82 27.95
C GLN A 131 -9.20 -24.98 28.24
#